data_AF-A0A3N6J0P9-F1
#
_entry.id   AF-A0A3N6J0P9-F1
#
_cell.length_a   1.000
_cell.length_b   1.000
_cell.length_c   1.000
_cell.angle_alpha   90.00
_cell.angle_beta   90.00
_cell.angle_gamma   90.00
#
_symmetry.space_group_name_H-M   'P 1'
#
loop_
_entity.id
_entity.type
_entity.pdbx_description
1 polymer ?
#
loop_
_entity_poly.entity_id
_entity_poly.type
_entity_poly.pdbx_seq_one_letter_code
_entity_poly.pdbx_strand_id
1 'polypeptide(L)'
;MHWSKLGTTKAAVTVAVRRALIDAAQRQVCVGWHTLAAAAGLKPSDLSAKARESILVAVDSPPAYGVLLSSLVVASEHTPVPYFDAILKRLGRPYGLRPIELGRLRKTEQARVFATYSAAAHTADAPKERP
;
A
#
# COMPACT_ATOMS: atom_id res chain seq x y z
N MET A 1 -11.58 16.44 -7.89
CA MET A 1 -10.67 15.48 -8.57
C MET A 1 -11.54 14.57 -9.40
N HIS A 2 -11.46 14.65 -10.74
CA HIS A 2 -12.41 14.00 -11.65
C HIS A 2 -11.70 12.89 -12.43
N TRP A 3 -11.94 11.63 -12.05
CA TRP A 3 -11.29 10.46 -12.66
C TRP A 3 -11.58 10.34 -14.16
N SER A 4 -12.77 10.76 -14.60
CA SER A 4 -13.17 10.79 -16.01
C SER A 4 -12.24 11.63 -16.89
N LYS A 5 -11.71 12.75 -16.37
CA LYS A 5 -10.73 13.57 -17.11
C LYS A 5 -9.38 12.88 -17.29
N LEU A 6 -9.08 11.87 -16.48
CA LEU A 6 -7.87 11.05 -16.57
C LEU A 6 -8.09 9.76 -17.37
N GLY A 7 -9.27 9.56 -17.98
CA GLY A 7 -9.59 8.36 -18.74
C GLY A 7 -9.60 7.07 -17.90
N THR A 8 -9.77 7.17 -16.58
CA THR A 8 -9.72 6.02 -15.66
C THR A 8 -10.76 6.15 -14.55
N THR A 9 -10.80 5.17 -13.64
CA THR A 9 -11.65 5.19 -12.45
C THR A 9 -10.81 5.00 -11.20
N LYS A 10 -11.32 5.47 -10.05
CA LYS A 10 -10.67 5.20 -8.75
C LYS A 10 -10.47 3.69 -8.54
N ALA A 11 -11.44 2.87 -8.94
CA ALA A 11 -11.38 1.42 -8.76
C ALA A 11 -10.23 0.81 -9.59
N ALA A 12 -10.11 1.18 -10.87
CA ALA A 12 -9.03 0.72 -11.74
C ALA A 12 -7.65 1.12 -11.18
N VAL A 13 -7.51 2.38 -10.75
CA VAL A 13 -6.27 2.86 -10.11
C VAL A 13 -5.98 2.10 -8.82
N THR A 14 -6.99 1.82 -8.00
CA THR A 14 -6.83 1.05 -6.75
C THR A 14 -6.31 -0.36 -7.03
N VAL A 15 -6.85 -1.04 -8.05
CA VAL A 15 -6.38 -2.38 -8.45
C VAL A 15 -4.93 -2.34 -8.92
N ALA A 16 -4.56 -1.38 -9.76
CA ALA A 16 -3.20 -1.23 -10.25
C ALA A 16 -2.20 -0.93 -9.11
N VAL A 17 -2.54 0.00 -8.23
CA VAL A 17 -1.72 0.35 -7.06
C VAL A 17 -1.57 -0.83 -6.10
N ARG A 18 -2.65 -1.59 -5.85
CA ARG A 18 -2.59 -2.77 -5.00
C ARG A 18 -1.65 -3.84 -5.55
N ARG A 19 -1.72 -4.12 -6.86
CA ARG A 19 -0.81 -5.06 -7.54
C ARG A 19 0.64 -4.60 -7.40
N ALA A 20 0.93 -3.33 -7.69
CA ALA A 20 2.27 -2.78 -7.56
C ALA A 20 2.83 -2.86 -6.12
N LEU A 21 1.97 -2.71 -5.11
CA LEU A 21 2.37 -2.87 -3.70
C LEU A 21 2.61 -4.33 -3.31
N ILE A 22 1.85 -5.27 -3.86
CA ILE A 22 2.10 -6.71 -3.69
C ILE A 22 3.43 -7.10 -4.34
N ASP A 23 3.71 -6.62 -5.55
CA ASP A 23 5.00 -6.85 -6.22
C ASP A 23 6.17 -6.26 -5.41
N ALA A 24 5.98 -5.06 -4.84
CA ALA A 24 6.95 -4.45 -3.93
C ALA A 24 7.14 -5.29 -2.65
N ALA A 25 6.06 -5.83 -2.09
CA ALA A 25 6.10 -6.71 -0.93
C ALA A 25 6.88 -8.00 -1.22
N GLN A 26 6.64 -8.64 -2.37
CA GLN A 26 7.38 -9.84 -2.80
C GLN A 26 8.88 -9.56 -2.97
N ARG A 27 9.23 -8.38 -3.48
CA ARG A 27 10.62 -7.92 -3.63
C ARG A 27 11.21 -7.36 -2.34
N GLN A 28 10.42 -7.28 -1.26
CA GLN A 28 10.83 -6.76 0.05
C GLN A 28 11.31 -5.30 0.00
N VAL A 29 10.66 -4.46 -0.81
CA VAL A 29 11.02 -3.04 -1.00
C VAL A 29 9.85 -2.10 -0.69
N CYS A 30 10.18 -0.84 -0.38
CA CYS A 30 9.23 0.26 -0.32
C CYS A 30 9.19 1.01 -1.66
N VAL A 31 8.05 1.63 -1.98
CA VAL A 31 7.87 2.36 -3.25
C VAL A 31 7.24 3.74 -3.03
N GLY A 32 7.54 4.68 -3.92
CA GLY A 32 6.96 6.02 -3.92
C GLY A 32 5.81 6.18 -4.92
N TRP A 33 5.15 7.34 -4.88
CA TRP A 33 4.04 7.64 -5.79
C TRP A 33 4.42 7.71 -7.26
N HIS A 34 5.69 7.94 -7.61
CA HIS A 34 6.16 7.80 -9.00
C HIS A 34 5.89 6.39 -9.54
N THR A 35 6.29 5.37 -8.79
CA THR A 35 6.06 3.97 -9.16
C THR A 35 4.57 3.63 -9.17
N LEU A 36 3.83 4.02 -8.14
CA LEU A 36 2.41 3.69 -8.01
C LEU A 36 1.54 4.35 -9.07
N ALA A 37 1.79 5.63 -9.40
CA ALA A 37 1.07 6.32 -10.45
C ALA A 37 1.40 5.72 -11.83
N ALA A 38 2.68 5.43 -12.09
CA ALA A 38 3.10 4.80 -13.34
C ALA A 38 2.45 3.43 -13.56
N ALA A 39 2.31 2.61 -12.50
CA ALA A 39 1.59 1.34 -12.56
C ALA A 39 0.11 1.51 -12.96
N ALA A 40 -0.49 2.67 -12.71
CA ALA A 40 -1.84 3.01 -13.10
C ALA A 40 -1.93 3.83 -14.41
N GLY A 41 -0.82 4.01 -15.13
CA GLY A 41 -0.77 4.83 -16.35
C GLY A 41 -0.87 6.34 -16.12
N LEU A 42 -0.57 6.81 -14.90
CA LEU A 42 -0.70 8.21 -14.48
C LEU A 42 0.65 8.81 -14.09
N LYS A 43 0.72 10.14 -14.06
CA LYS A 43 1.80 10.87 -13.41
C LYS A 43 1.43 11.17 -11.95
N PRO A 44 2.39 11.25 -11.02
CA PRO A 44 2.09 11.63 -9.64
C PRO A 44 1.40 12.99 -9.53
N SER A 45 1.77 13.95 -10.40
CA SER A 45 1.16 15.28 -10.48
C SER A 45 -0.33 15.23 -10.81
N ASP A 46 -0.79 14.17 -11.47
CA ASP A 46 -2.20 13.99 -11.79
C ASP A 46 -3.00 13.70 -10.52
N LEU A 47 -2.36 13.18 -9.45
CA LEU A 47 -2.99 12.75 -8.22
C LEU A 47 -2.76 13.75 -7.08
N SER A 48 -3.83 14.40 -6.61
CA SER A 48 -3.79 15.22 -5.40
C SER A 48 -3.53 14.37 -4.14
N ALA A 49 -3.04 14.98 -3.06
CA ALA A 49 -2.81 14.28 -1.79
C ALA A 49 -4.06 13.54 -1.27
N LYS A 50 -5.24 14.19 -1.37
CA LYS A 50 -6.52 13.58 -1.00
C LYS A 50 -6.89 12.39 -1.89
N ALA A 51 -6.54 12.42 -3.18
CA ALA A 51 -6.76 11.27 -4.07
C ALA A 51 -5.83 10.11 -3.70
N ARG A 52 -4.55 10.41 -3.44
CA ARG A 52 -3.54 9.45 -2.99
C ARG A 52 -3.96 8.73 -1.70
N GLU A 53 -4.37 9.48 -0.68
CA GLU A 53 -4.93 8.95 0.57
C GLU A 53 -6.15 8.05 0.30
N SER A 54 -7.11 8.54 -0.49
CA SER A 54 -8.35 7.82 -0.81
C SER A 54 -8.11 6.51 -1.56
N ILE A 55 -7.08 6.45 -2.41
CA ILE A 55 -6.64 5.21 -3.08
C ILE A 55 -6.06 4.23 -2.05
N LEU A 56 -5.14 4.66 -1.19
CA LEU A 56 -4.50 3.75 -0.23
C LEU A 56 -5.47 3.18 0.81
N VAL A 57 -6.47 3.97 1.22
CA VAL A 57 -7.58 3.45 2.04
C VAL A 57 -8.34 2.33 1.31
N ALA A 58 -8.56 2.48 0.00
CA ALA A 58 -9.25 1.46 -0.78
C ALA A 58 -8.38 0.21 -1.04
N VAL A 59 -7.05 0.38 -1.12
CA VAL A 59 -6.10 -0.74 -1.24
C VAL A 59 -6.15 -1.65 -0.01
N ASP A 60 -6.24 -1.06 1.18
CA ASP A 60 -6.22 -1.77 2.47
C ASP A 60 -7.62 -2.26 2.91
N SER A 61 -8.65 -2.07 2.07
CA SER A 61 -10.04 -2.48 2.35
C SER A 61 -10.49 -3.62 1.43
N PRO A 62 -11.21 -4.65 1.95
CA PRO A 62 -11.73 -4.78 3.31
C PRO A 62 -10.68 -5.19 4.36
N PRO A 63 -10.99 -5.02 5.67
CA PRO A 63 -10.10 -5.40 6.77
C PRO A 63 -9.65 -6.87 6.77
N ALA A 64 -10.40 -7.74 6.08
CA ALA A 64 -10.09 -9.16 5.91
C ALA A 64 -8.72 -9.44 5.26
N TYR A 65 -8.12 -8.45 4.58
CA TYR A 65 -6.75 -8.57 4.06
C TYR A 65 -5.68 -8.65 5.16
N GLY A 66 -5.99 -8.25 6.39
CA GLY A 66 -5.16 -8.49 7.58
C GLY A 66 -3.90 -7.63 7.72
N VAL A 67 -3.32 -7.16 6.62
CA VAL A 67 -2.10 -6.32 6.58
C VAL A 67 -2.33 -5.01 5.83
N LEU A 68 -1.60 -3.95 6.19
CA LEU A 68 -1.67 -2.65 5.53
C LEU A 68 -0.57 -2.52 4.46
N LEU A 69 -0.91 -2.74 3.18
CA LEU A 69 -0.01 -2.54 2.05
C LEU A 69 0.44 -1.08 1.93
N SER A 70 -0.39 -0.13 2.39
CA SER A 70 -0.02 1.28 2.46
C SER A 70 1.22 1.58 3.31
N SER A 71 1.62 0.65 4.20
CA SER A 71 2.86 0.78 5.00
C SER A 71 4.13 0.79 4.14
N LEU A 72 4.09 0.20 2.95
CA LEU A 72 5.21 0.17 2.00
C LEU A 72 5.39 1.48 1.22
N VAL A 73 4.45 2.42 1.34
CA VAL A 73 4.53 3.69 0.62
C VAL A 73 5.44 4.66 1.37
N VAL A 74 6.46 5.15 0.67
CA VAL A 74 7.37 6.21 1.15
C VAL A 74 7.13 7.51 0.38
N ALA A 75 7.29 8.63 1.07
CA ALA A 75 7.49 9.92 0.43
C ALA A 75 8.96 10.08 0.00
N SER A 76 9.29 11.23 -0.58
CA SER A 76 10.68 11.64 -0.81
C SER A 76 11.48 11.52 0.50
N GLU A 77 12.77 11.16 0.40
CA GLU A 77 13.67 10.99 1.55
C GLU A 77 13.30 9.82 2.51
N HIS A 78 12.57 8.81 2.02
CA HIS A 78 12.17 7.61 2.80
C HIS A 78 11.29 7.88 4.03
N THR A 79 10.74 9.09 4.14
CA THR A 79 9.78 9.44 5.19
C THR A 79 8.43 8.74 4.95
N PRO A 80 7.66 8.41 6.01
CA PRO A 80 6.29 7.95 5.85
C PRO A 80 5.47 8.94 5.04
N VAL A 81 4.50 8.46 4.25
CA VAL A 81 3.54 9.38 3.62
C VAL A 81 2.82 10.21 4.69
N PRO A 82 2.59 11.51 4.46
CA PRO A 82 2.08 12.44 5.50
C PRO A 82 0.65 12.13 5.96
N TYR A 83 -0.04 11.18 5.32
CA TYR A 83 -1.41 10.79 5.60
C TYR A 83 -1.55 9.33 6.07
N PHE A 84 -0.48 8.70 6.57
CA PHE A 84 -0.59 7.35 7.13
C PHE A 84 -1.57 7.29 8.32
N ASP A 85 -1.54 8.27 9.23
CA ASP A 85 -2.51 8.36 10.34
C ASP A 85 -3.96 8.57 9.84
N ALA A 86 -4.15 9.33 8.76
CA ALA A 86 -5.45 9.53 8.14
C ALA A 86 -5.99 8.24 7.48
N ILE A 87 -5.11 7.40 6.92
CA ILE A 87 -5.47 6.06 6.41
C ILE A 87 -5.97 5.20 7.57
N LEU A 88 -5.23 5.15 8.69
CA LEU A 88 -5.62 4.39 9.88
C LEU A 88 -7.01 4.81 10.40
N LYS A 89 -7.24 6.12 10.52
CA LYS A 89 -8.53 6.67 10.94
C LYS A 89 -9.68 6.20 10.05
N ARG A 90 -9.52 6.23 8.73
CA ARG A 90 -10.57 5.81 7.77
C ARG A 90 -10.81 4.30 7.76
N LEU A 91 -9.81 3.51 8.13
CA LEU A 91 -9.92 2.05 8.24
C LEU A 91 -10.43 1.60 9.61
N GLY A 92 -10.74 2.52 10.53
CA GLY A 92 -11.14 2.20 11.90
C GLY A 92 -10.02 1.58 12.74
N ARG A 93 -8.76 1.84 12.37
CA ARG A 93 -7.57 1.42 13.14
C ARG A 93 -7.20 2.51 14.16
N PRO A 94 -6.45 2.18 15.22
CA PRO A 94 -5.92 3.20 16.14
C PRO A 94 -5.19 4.31 15.39
N TYR A 95 -5.53 5.57 15.69
CA TYR A 95 -5.05 6.78 15.03
C TYR A 95 -4.77 7.89 16.06
N GLY A 96 -4.21 9.02 15.63
CA GLY A 96 -3.84 10.13 16.53
C GLY A 96 -2.52 9.88 17.27
N LEU A 97 -1.66 9.04 16.70
CA LEU A 97 -0.39 8.64 17.31
C LEU A 97 0.66 9.74 17.18
N ARG A 98 1.59 9.82 18.14
CA ARG A 98 2.75 10.71 18.02
C ARG A 98 3.64 10.25 16.85
N PRO A 99 4.42 11.14 16.22
CA PRO A 99 5.23 10.77 15.04
C PRO A 99 6.11 9.53 15.23
N ILE A 100 6.71 9.35 16.41
CA ILE A 100 7.54 8.18 16.73
C ILE A 100 6.71 6.90 16.80
N GLU A 101 5.52 6.96 17.40
CA GLU A 101 4.60 5.81 17.52
C GLU A 101 4.03 5.43 16.15
N LEU A 102 3.66 6.43 15.34
CA LEU A 102 3.22 6.23 13.97
C LEU A 102 4.31 5.57 13.12
N GLY A 103 5.56 6.00 13.29
CA GLY A 103 6.71 5.39 12.62
C GLY A 103 6.95 3.94 13.05
N ARG A 104 6.81 3.61 14.34
CA ARG A 104 6.91 2.24 14.85
C ARG A 104 5.79 1.35 14.31
N LEU A 105 4.54 1.82 14.37
CA LEU A 105 3.39 1.10 13.83
C LEU A 105 3.57 0.79 12.34
N ARG A 106 4.01 1.80 11.56
CA ARG A 106 4.29 1.60 10.13
C ARG A 106 5.34 0.51 9.90
N LYS A 107 6.45 0.52 10.66
CA LYS A 107 7.50 -0.52 10.54
C LYS A 107 6.98 -1.90 10.90
N THR A 108 6.14 -2.02 11.93
CA THR A 108 5.49 -3.29 12.29
C THR A 108 4.60 -3.79 11.16
N GLU A 109 3.75 -2.94 10.58
CA GLU A 109 2.90 -3.31 9.45
C GLU A 109 3.72 -3.66 8.20
N GLN A 110 4.82 -2.95 7.94
CA GLN A 110 5.75 -3.26 6.86
C GLN A 110 6.32 -4.68 7.02
N ALA A 111 6.79 -5.03 8.23
CA ALA A 111 7.30 -6.37 8.52
C ALA A 111 6.22 -7.45 8.31
N ARG A 112 4.97 -7.18 8.72
CA ARG A 112 3.83 -8.09 8.50
C ARG A 112 3.51 -8.28 7.02
N VAL A 113 3.49 -7.20 6.23
CA VAL A 113 3.30 -7.25 4.78
C VAL A 113 4.41 -8.09 4.14
N PHE A 114 5.66 -7.81 4.48
CA PHE A 114 6.81 -8.56 3.96
C PHE A 114 6.77 -10.05 4.30
N ALA A 115 6.41 -10.41 5.53
CA ALA A 115 6.24 -11.81 5.92
C ALA A 115 5.12 -12.49 5.10
N THR A 116 3.98 -11.81 4.94
CA THR A 116 2.80 -12.31 4.22
C THR A 116 3.08 -12.60 2.75
N TYR A 117 3.90 -11.78 2.09
CA TYR A 117 4.16 -11.88 0.65
C TYR A 117 5.57 -12.39 0.31
N SER A 118 6.33 -12.90 1.29
CA SER A 118 7.64 -13.48 1.03
C SER A 118 7.55 -14.71 0.11
N ALA A 119 8.48 -14.86 -0.83
CA ALA A 119 8.49 -15.98 -1.77
C ALA A 119 8.56 -17.36 -1.08
N ALA A 120 9.16 -17.44 0.11
CA ALA A 120 9.21 -18.65 0.93
C ALA A 120 7.83 -19.07 1.51
N ALA A 121 6.89 -18.13 1.64
CA ALA A 121 5.52 -18.44 2.07
C ALA A 121 4.69 -19.09 0.94
N HIS A 122 5.05 -18.88 -0.32
CA HIS A 122 4.36 -19.48 -1.48
C HIS A 122 4.85 -20.91 -1.82
N THR A 123 6.00 -21.34 -1.30
CA THR A 123 6.51 -22.71 -1.49
C THR A 123 6.14 -23.66 -0.36
N ALA A 124 5.64 -23.16 0.78
CA ALA A 124 5.25 -23.97 1.92
C ALA A 124 3.88 -24.66 1.78
N ASP A 125 3.10 -24.32 0.74
CA ASP A 125 1.76 -24.89 0.47
C ASP A 125 1.74 -25.86 -0.75
N ALA A 126 2.91 -26.21 -1.30
CA ALA A 126 3.00 -27.27 -2.30
C ALA A 126 3.04 -28.64 -1.59
N PRO A 127 2.06 -29.54 -1.80
CA PRO A 127 2.15 -30.89 -1.25
C PRO A 127 3.32 -31.60 -1.91
N LYS A 128 4.25 -32.10 -1.09
CA LYS A 128 5.32 -33.00 -1.53
C LYS A 128 4.68 -34.31 -1.99
N GLU A 129 4.37 -34.44 -3.27
CA GLU A 129 4.22 -35.75 -3.88
C GLU A 129 5.61 -36.40 -3.92
N ARG A 130 5.71 -37.50 -3.20
CA ARG A 130 6.92 -38.26 -2.92
C ARG A 130 6.93 -39.45 -3.89
N PRO A 131 8.01 -39.68 -4.69
CA PRO A 131 8.18 -40.97 -5.35
C PRO A 131 8.54 -42.06 -4.33
#